data_AF-A0A662SZK8-F1
#
_entry.id   AF-A0A662SZK8-F1
#
_cell.length_a   1.000
_cell.length_b   1.000
_cell.length_c   1.000
_cell.angle_alpha   90.00
_cell.angle_beta   90.00
_cell.angle_gamma   90.00
#
_symmetry.space_group_name_H-M   'P 1'
#
loop_
_entity.id
_entity.type
_entity.pdbx_description
1 polymer ?
#
loop_
_entity_poly.entity_id
_entity_poly.type
_entity_poly.pdbx_seq_one_letter_code
_entity_poly.pdbx_strand_id
1 'polypeptide(L)'
;DTIQAVREISQSKVEILVFVGGDGTARDILIGLKGRRTPVVGVPAGVKVFSEVFAVSAEAAASLVVSFLSGETKVEKRAVLDADEKAYRSGEIVIRKLGELFTPVSEEYTQGGKSATPMSDLSSIARGIAEAISEELKGALCIFGPGLTVKEVAEALGVHKNATSLVAAADKKIISIDPDARGLEKLAQKHDKVRVVISPIGGTGFLLGRGNQQITPNVLKKAGKRGIIVVSTPSKIACIRQLLVDPDLREIRQYLGEYIRVITGYREYVVRRVRYL
;
A
#
# COMPACT_ATOMS: atom_id res chain seq x y z
N ASP A 1 -28.98 1.04 -4.19
CA ASP A 1 -29.32 0.96 -2.77
C ASP A 1 -28.55 1.99 -1.95
N THR A 2 -27.22 1.86 -1.80
CA THR A 2 -26.35 2.77 -1.04
C THR A 2 -26.62 4.26 -1.24
N ILE A 3 -26.73 4.71 -2.50
CA ILE A 3 -27.01 6.12 -2.83
C ILE A 3 -28.32 6.62 -2.20
N GLN A 4 -29.36 5.78 -2.20
CA GLN A 4 -30.68 6.13 -1.69
C GLN A 4 -30.66 6.17 -0.15
N ALA A 5 -30.06 5.15 0.49
CA ALA A 5 -29.87 5.14 1.94
C ALA A 5 -29.10 6.39 2.43
N VAL A 6 -28.02 6.78 1.75
CA VAL A 6 -27.25 7.98 2.10
C VAL A 6 -28.07 9.25 1.94
N ARG A 7 -28.93 9.34 0.93
CA ARG A 7 -29.81 10.51 0.75
C ARG A 7 -30.77 10.64 1.92
N GLU A 8 -31.38 9.54 2.35
CA GLU A 8 -32.32 9.52 3.48
C GLU A 8 -31.61 9.84 4.80
N ILE A 9 -30.45 9.23 5.06
CA ILE A 9 -29.62 9.53 6.24
C ILE A 9 -29.22 11.01 6.24
N SER A 10 -28.89 11.58 5.08
CA SER A 10 -28.47 12.98 4.97
C SER A 10 -29.59 14.01 5.16
N GLN A 11 -30.86 13.58 5.15
CA GLN A 11 -31.99 14.42 5.54
C GLN A 11 -32.13 14.52 7.07
N SER A 12 -31.55 13.56 7.80
CA SER A 12 -31.44 13.59 9.25
C SER A 12 -30.20 14.38 9.70
N LYS A 13 -30.23 14.97 10.90
CA LYS A 13 -29.06 15.65 11.49
C LYS A 13 -28.07 14.62 12.04
N VAL A 14 -27.29 14.01 11.14
CA VAL A 14 -26.23 13.06 11.51
C VAL A 14 -24.90 13.80 11.64
N GLU A 15 -24.20 13.57 12.76
CA GLU A 15 -22.90 14.20 13.07
C GLU A 15 -21.75 13.56 12.28
N ILE A 16 -21.82 12.26 12.01
CA ILE A 16 -20.83 11.50 11.25
C ILE A 16 -21.46 10.28 10.55
N LEU A 17 -21.07 10.03 9.31
CA LEU A 17 -21.47 8.85 8.54
C LEU A 17 -20.30 7.86 8.48
N VAL A 18 -20.49 6.67 9.05
CA VAL A 18 -19.51 5.58 8.97
C VAL A 18 -20.02 4.52 8.00
N PHE A 19 -19.16 4.05 7.10
CA PHE A 19 -19.53 3.02 6.12
C PHE A 19 -18.43 1.96 6.00
N VAL A 20 -18.81 0.73 5.66
CA VAL A 20 -17.89 -0.39 5.41
C VAL A 20 -17.90 -0.70 3.92
N GLY A 21 -16.75 -0.74 3.27
CA GLY A 21 -16.69 -1.03 1.84
C GLY A 21 -15.35 -0.74 1.17
N GLY A 22 -15.40 -0.60 -0.16
CA GLY A 22 -14.27 -0.16 -0.99
C GLY A 22 -14.59 1.11 -1.76
N ASP A 23 -13.76 1.46 -2.76
CA ASP A 23 -13.90 2.71 -3.53
C ASP A 23 -15.26 2.85 -4.24
N GLY A 24 -15.85 1.74 -4.70
CA GLY A 24 -17.20 1.75 -5.26
C GLY A 24 -18.26 2.23 -4.25
N THR A 25 -18.14 1.82 -2.99
CA THR A 25 -19.01 2.31 -1.91
C THR A 25 -18.75 3.79 -1.63
N ALA A 26 -17.48 4.22 -1.56
CA ALA A 26 -17.14 5.63 -1.35
C ALA A 26 -17.67 6.54 -2.48
N ARG A 27 -17.66 6.06 -3.73
CA ARG A 27 -18.32 6.72 -4.87
C ARG A 27 -19.82 6.87 -4.65
N ASP A 28 -20.50 5.82 -4.20
CA ASP A 28 -21.94 5.89 -3.94
C ASP A 28 -22.27 6.85 -2.80
N ILE A 29 -21.45 6.89 -1.75
CA ILE A 29 -21.55 7.88 -0.66
C ILE A 29 -21.40 9.31 -1.22
N LEU A 30 -20.38 9.56 -2.07
CA LEU A 30 -20.16 10.85 -2.72
C LEU A 30 -21.39 11.32 -3.51
N ILE A 31 -21.96 10.43 -4.33
CA ILE A 31 -23.15 10.71 -5.13
C ILE A 31 -24.37 10.95 -4.23
N GLY A 32 -24.51 10.18 -3.15
CA GLY A 32 -25.63 10.27 -2.20
C GLY A 32 -25.65 11.60 -1.44
N LEU A 33 -24.49 12.05 -0.95
CA LEU A 33 -24.37 13.27 -0.14
C LEU A 33 -24.61 14.55 -0.93
N LYS A 34 -24.40 14.55 -2.25
CA LYS A 34 -24.61 15.71 -3.15
C LYS A 34 -23.95 17.01 -2.64
N GLY A 35 -22.69 16.91 -2.19
CA GLY A 35 -21.90 18.06 -1.73
C GLY A 35 -22.22 18.56 -0.32
N ARG A 36 -23.08 17.85 0.45
CA ARG A 36 -23.26 18.12 1.88
C ARG A 36 -21.95 17.94 2.65
N ARG A 37 -21.85 18.65 3.78
CA ARG A 37 -20.64 18.72 4.61
C ARG A 37 -20.59 17.66 5.72
N THR A 38 -21.51 16.69 5.72
CA THR A 38 -21.54 15.61 6.71
C THR A 38 -20.20 14.85 6.69
N PRO A 39 -19.47 14.81 7.82
CA PRO A 39 -18.23 14.05 7.92
C PRO A 39 -18.44 12.57 7.64
N VAL A 40 -17.50 11.95 6.92
CA VAL A 40 -17.52 10.53 6.57
C VAL A 40 -16.25 9.81 7.00
N VAL A 41 -16.38 8.58 7.47
CA VAL A 41 -15.26 7.66 7.73
C VAL A 41 -15.55 6.32 7.05
N GLY A 42 -14.66 5.91 6.15
CA GLY A 42 -14.69 4.61 5.53
C GLY A 42 -13.91 3.57 6.35
N VAL A 43 -14.54 2.43 6.60
CA VAL A 43 -13.91 1.20 7.11
C VAL A 43 -13.56 0.33 5.90
N PRO A 44 -12.27 0.03 5.65
CA PRO A 44 -11.88 -0.72 4.47
C PRO A 44 -12.33 -2.19 4.59
N ALA A 45 -13.20 -2.65 3.69
CA ALA A 45 -13.60 -4.05 3.57
C ALA A 45 -12.60 -4.90 2.79
N GLY A 46 -11.53 -4.28 2.26
CA GLY A 46 -10.50 -4.95 1.49
C GLY A 46 -9.24 -4.09 1.36
N VAL A 47 -8.24 -4.63 0.67
CA VAL A 47 -6.90 -4.02 0.59
C VAL A 47 -6.72 -3.09 -0.62
N LYS A 48 -7.73 -3.00 -1.50
CA LYS A 48 -7.69 -2.26 -2.77
C LYS A 48 -8.49 -0.96 -2.67
N VAL A 49 -8.21 -0.18 -1.63
CA VAL A 49 -8.92 1.06 -1.37
C VAL A 49 -7.97 2.23 -1.60
N PHE A 50 -8.34 3.11 -2.52
CA PHE A 50 -7.53 4.23 -2.98
C PHE A 50 -8.02 5.56 -2.41
N SER A 51 -9.32 5.69 -2.18
CA SER A 51 -9.92 6.91 -1.64
C SER A 51 -9.35 7.25 -0.27
N GLU A 52 -9.15 8.55 -0.04
CA GLU A 52 -8.52 9.09 1.16
C GLU A 52 -9.50 9.24 2.35
N VAL A 53 -10.75 8.81 2.15
CA VAL A 53 -11.84 8.86 3.15
C VAL A 53 -11.82 7.67 4.10
N PHE A 54 -10.93 6.70 3.85
CA PHE A 54 -10.83 5.47 4.63
C PHE A 54 -9.80 5.58 5.75
N ALA A 55 -10.09 4.93 6.87
CA ALA A 55 -9.10 4.64 7.88
C ALA A 55 -8.17 3.49 7.43
N VAL A 56 -7.00 3.37 8.05
CA VAL A 56 -6.02 2.33 7.69
C VAL A 56 -6.47 0.90 8.06
N SER A 57 -7.33 0.75 9.06
CA SER A 57 -7.95 -0.51 9.49
C SER A 57 -9.31 -0.26 10.15
N ALA A 58 -10.03 -1.32 10.51
CA ALA A 58 -11.28 -1.21 11.25
C ALA A 58 -11.07 -0.63 12.66
N GLU A 59 -10.01 -1.05 13.34
CA GLU A 59 -9.62 -0.55 14.67
C GLU A 59 -9.24 0.93 14.59
N ALA A 60 -8.53 1.33 13.53
CA ALA A 60 -8.20 2.72 13.28
C ALA A 60 -9.46 3.55 12.98
N ALA A 61 -10.44 3.01 12.25
CA ALA A 61 -11.71 3.69 12.00
C ALA A 61 -12.48 3.94 13.31
N ALA A 62 -12.56 2.92 14.19
CA ALA A 62 -13.18 3.07 15.50
C ALA A 62 -12.48 4.16 16.33
N SER A 63 -11.14 4.13 16.38
CA SER A 63 -10.33 5.13 17.09
C SER A 63 -10.55 6.55 16.53
N LEU A 64 -10.62 6.67 15.19
CA LEU A 64 -10.87 7.94 14.52
C LEU A 64 -12.25 8.51 14.82
N VAL A 65 -13.29 7.66 14.87
CA VAL A 65 -14.65 8.08 15.25
C VAL A 65 -14.69 8.56 16.69
N VAL A 66 -14.04 7.84 17.62
CA VAL A 66 -13.97 8.24 19.04
C VAL A 66 -13.26 9.58 19.20
N SER A 67 -12.10 9.78 18.57
CA SER A 67 -11.39 11.06 18.59
C SER A 67 -12.20 12.18 17.94
N PHE A 68 -12.97 11.91 16.87
CA PHE A 68 -13.86 12.91 16.27
C PHE A 68 -14.96 13.34 17.22
N LEU A 69 -15.67 12.39 17.84
CA LEU A 69 -16.73 12.68 18.81
C LEU A 69 -16.21 13.40 20.07
N SER A 70 -14.92 13.21 20.38
CA SER A 70 -14.24 13.89 21.49
C SER A 70 -13.72 15.29 21.11
N GLY A 71 -13.87 15.73 19.86
CA GLY A 71 -13.41 17.03 19.38
C GLY A 71 -11.90 17.13 19.11
N GLU A 72 -11.20 16.00 19.04
CA GLU A 72 -9.73 15.94 18.92
C GLU A 72 -9.24 15.91 17.46
N THR A 73 -10.15 15.76 16.50
CA THR A 73 -9.80 15.67 15.07
C THR A 73 -10.21 16.92 14.30
N LYS A 74 -9.47 17.23 13.24
CA LYS A 74 -9.92 18.20 12.21
C LYS A 74 -10.74 17.49 11.15
N VAL A 75 -11.63 18.21 10.47
CA VAL A 75 -12.34 17.70 9.30
C VAL A 75 -11.75 18.34 8.05
N GLU A 76 -11.29 17.52 7.10
CA GLU A 76 -10.67 17.97 5.86
C GLU A 76 -11.41 17.41 4.64
N LYS A 77 -11.24 18.05 3.48
CA LYS A 77 -11.68 17.47 2.20
C LYS A 77 -10.68 16.40 1.78
N ARG A 78 -11.18 15.18 1.57
CA ARG A 78 -10.39 14.00 1.16
C ARG A 78 -10.90 13.46 -0.17
N ALA A 79 -9.98 13.09 -1.05
CA ALA A 79 -10.32 12.67 -2.39
C ALA A 79 -11.05 11.31 -2.39
N VAL A 80 -12.15 11.25 -3.12
CA VAL A 80 -12.78 9.98 -3.51
C VAL A 80 -12.24 9.58 -4.86
N LEU A 81 -11.61 8.41 -4.92
CA LEU A 81 -10.91 7.90 -6.08
C LEU A 81 -11.62 6.66 -6.62
N ASP A 82 -11.46 6.43 -7.92
CA ASP A 82 -11.98 5.24 -8.59
C ASP A 82 -10.84 4.59 -9.37
N ALA A 83 -10.58 3.32 -9.08
CA ALA A 83 -9.60 2.54 -9.79
C ALA A 83 -10.27 1.84 -10.98
N ASP A 84 -9.66 1.93 -12.16
CA ASP A 84 -10.13 1.17 -13.31
C ASP A 84 -9.81 -0.31 -13.10
N GLU A 85 -10.84 -1.10 -12.78
CA GLU A 85 -10.70 -2.53 -12.56
C GLU A 85 -10.23 -3.29 -13.81
N LYS A 86 -10.59 -2.84 -15.02
CA LYS A 86 -10.15 -3.50 -16.26
C LYS A 86 -8.66 -3.25 -16.46
N ALA A 87 -8.21 -2.01 -16.29
CA ALA A 87 -6.78 -1.67 -16.32
C ALA A 87 -6.00 -2.44 -15.24
N TYR A 88 -6.57 -2.57 -14.04
CA TYR A 88 -5.99 -3.35 -12.95
C TYR A 88 -5.80 -4.82 -13.34
N ARG A 89 -6.83 -5.43 -13.95
CA ARG A 89 -6.75 -6.82 -14.44
C ARG A 89 -5.75 -6.98 -15.58
N SER A 90 -5.54 -5.96 -16.40
CA SER A 90 -4.50 -5.96 -17.45
C SER A 90 -3.10 -5.59 -16.95
N GLY A 91 -2.93 -5.31 -15.64
CA GLY A 91 -1.61 -5.07 -15.04
C GLY A 91 -1.23 -3.60 -14.85
N GLU A 92 -2.14 -2.68 -15.15
CA GLU A 92 -1.96 -1.23 -15.04
C GLU A 92 -2.71 -0.66 -13.84
N ILE A 93 -2.23 0.47 -13.29
CA ILE A 93 -2.91 1.15 -12.19
C ILE A 93 -3.36 2.51 -12.72
N VAL A 94 -4.64 2.59 -13.10
CA VAL A 94 -5.28 3.84 -13.55
C VAL A 94 -6.25 4.28 -12.46
N ILE A 95 -6.01 5.46 -11.89
CA ILE A 95 -6.82 6.03 -10.81
C ILE A 95 -7.34 7.39 -11.27
N ARG A 96 -8.64 7.61 -11.11
CA ARG A 96 -9.29 8.90 -11.37
C ARG A 96 -9.88 9.49 -10.09
N LYS A 97 -9.77 10.80 -9.91
CA LYS A 97 -10.46 11.52 -8.85
C LYS A 97 -11.91 11.78 -9.28
N LEU A 98 -12.87 11.33 -8.46
CA LEU A 98 -14.29 11.55 -8.70
C LEU A 98 -14.82 12.81 -8.00
N GLY A 99 -14.23 13.16 -6.86
CA GLY A 99 -14.66 14.29 -6.06
C GLY A 99 -13.99 14.28 -4.69
N GLU A 100 -14.62 14.95 -3.73
CA GLU A 100 -14.10 15.09 -2.37
C GLU A 100 -15.23 14.93 -1.35
N LEU A 101 -14.93 14.30 -0.22
CA LEU A 101 -15.80 14.23 0.95
C LEU A 101 -15.12 14.84 2.16
N PHE A 102 -15.91 15.30 3.13
CA PHE A 102 -15.39 15.77 4.41
C PHE A 102 -15.09 14.56 5.29
N THR A 103 -13.86 14.41 5.75
CA THR A 103 -13.43 13.27 6.58
C THR A 103 -12.69 13.79 7.80
N PRO A 104 -13.01 13.29 9.02
CA PRO A 104 -12.17 13.50 10.19
C PRO A 104 -10.78 12.96 9.91
N VAL A 105 -9.75 13.76 10.20
CA VAL A 105 -8.37 13.39 10.00
C VAL A 105 -7.66 13.24 11.33
N SER A 106 -7.05 12.08 11.50
CA SER A 106 -6.02 11.83 12.49
C SER A 106 -4.80 11.38 11.72
N GLU A 107 -3.67 11.99 12.07
CA GLU A 107 -2.38 11.62 11.54
C GLU A 107 -2.02 10.14 11.78
N GLU A 108 -2.62 9.51 12.80
CA GLU A 108 -2.39 8.10 13.14
C GLU A 108 -3.37 7.15 12.46
N TYR A 109 -4.61 7.58 12.23
CA TYR A 109 -5.70 6.66 11.86
C TYR A 109 -6.21 6.81 10.42
N THR A 110 -5.87 7.91 9.72
CA THR A 110 -6.33 8.14 8.34
C THR A 110 -5.34 7.66 7.29
N GLN A 111 -5.89 7.19 6.16
CA GLN A 111 -5.10 6.95 4.95
C GLN A 111 -4.68 8.30 4.35
N GLY A 112 -3.36 8.50 4.22
CA GLY A 112 -2.81 9.66 3.52
C GLY A 112 -3.06 9.59 2.02
N GLY A 113 -2.97 10.74 1.34
CA GLY A 113 -3.02 10.78 -0.12
C GLY A 113 -1.83 10.07 -0.76
N LYS A 114 -2.06 9.41 -1.90
CA LYS A 114 -0.97 8.92 -2.75
C LYS A 114 -0.42 10.13 -3.52
N SER A 115 0.70 10.72 -3.07
CA SER A 115 1.42 11.69 -3.88
C SER A 115 1.90 11.00 -5.16
N ALA A 116 1.25 11.31 -6.29
CA ALA A 116 1.61 10.76 -7.58
C ALA A 116 2.97 11.32 -8.00
N THR A 117 3.97 10.46 -8.15
CA THR A 117 5.26 10.84 -8.73
C THR A 117 5.14 10.77 -10.24
N PRO A 118 5.52 11.82 -11.00
CA PRO A 118 5.54 11.76 -12.47
C PRO A 118 6.34 10.55 -12.95
N MET A 119 5.90 9.91 -14.05
CA MET A 119 6.54 8.69 -14.54
C MET A 119 8.02 8.90 -14.92
N SER A 120 8.36 10.06 -15.51
CA SER A 120 9.74 10.43 -15.85
C SER A 120 10.66 10.40 -14.62
N ASP A 121 10.18 10.95 -13.52
CA ASP A 121 10.93 11.04 -12.27
C ASP A 121 11.02 9.68 -11.60
N LEU A 122 9.93 8.91 -11.65
CA LEU A 122 9.88 7.56 -11.11
C LEU A 122 10.92 6.64 -11.76
N SER A 123 11.03 6.65 -13.10
CA SER A 123 12.02 5.81 -13.80
C SER A 123 13.46 6.24 -13.52
N SER A 124 13.72 7.53 -13.27
CA SER A 124 15.04 8.02 -12.83
C SER A 124 15.39 7.56 -11.41
N ILE A 125 14.45 7.75 -10.48
CA ILE A 125 14.57 7.27 -9.09
C ILE A 125 14.79 5.76 -9.05
N ALA A 126 14.01 5.01 -9.82
CA ALA A 126 14.08 3.56 -9.89
C ALA A 126 15.44 3.07 -10.39
N ARG A 127 16.08 3.76 -11.35
CA ARG A 127 17.44 3.45 -11.79
C ARG A 127 18.46 3.63 -10.65
N GLY A 128 18.37 4.71 -9.89
CA GLY A 128 19.25 4.93 -8.73
C GLY A 128 19.06 3.87 -7.64
N ILE A 129 17.81 3.48 -7.38
CA ILE A 129 17.49 2.38 -6.44
C ILE A 129 18.06 1.05 -6.97
N ALA A 130 17.85 0.73 -8.25
CA ALA A 130 18.33 -0.48 -8.88
C ALA A 130 19.86 -0.59 -8.79
N GLU A 131 20.58 0.49 -9.06
CA GLU A 131 22.03 0.56 -8.91
C GLU A 131 22.45 0.27 -7.45
N ALA A 132 21.75 0.88 -6.48
CA ALA A 132 22.04 0.71 -5.06
C ALA A 132 21.84 -0.73 -4.54
N ILE A 133 20.93 -1.51 -5.12
CA ILE A 133 20.62 -2.87 -4.66
C ILE A 133 21.22 -3.98 -5.54
N SER A 134 21.74 -3.65 -6.73
CA SER A 134 22.19 -4.60 -7.75
C SER A 134 23.16 -5.68 -7.22
N GLU A 135 24.17 -5.28 -6.44
CA GLU A 135 25.14 -6.19 -5.83
C GLU A 135 24.50 -7.16 -4.81
N GLU A 136 23.53 -6.68 -4.03
CA GLU A 136 22.83 -7.52 -3.05
C GLU A 136 21.98 -8.61 -3.71
N LEU A 137 21.52 -8.36 -4.93
CA LEU A 137 20.66 -9.26 -5.71
C LEU A 137 21.44 -10.34 -6.50
N LYS A 138 22.76 -10.19 -6.70
CA LYS A 138 23.57 -11.17 -7.46
C LYS A 138 23.47 -12.57 -6.87
N GLY A 139 23.20 -13.56 -7.72
CA GLY A 139 23.08 -14.98 -7.35
C GLY A 139 21.91 -15.28 -6.39
N ALA A 140 20.92 -14.39 -6.30
CA ALA A 140 19.75 -14.57 -5.44
C ALA A 140 18.49 -14.86 -6.24
N LEU A 141 17.57 -15.62 -5.65
CA LEU A 141 16.17 -15.55 -6.03
C LEU A 141 15.62 -14.18 -5.57
N CYS A 142 15.26 -13.35 -6.54
CA CYS A 142 14.68 -12.03 -6.32
C CYS A 142 13.16 -12.11 -6.45
N ILE A 143 12.47 -11.80 -5.36
CA ILE A 143 11.02 -11.72 -5.27
C ILE A 143 10.65 -10.24 -5.32
N PHE A 144 10.15 -9.80 -6.47
CA PHE A 144 9.66 -8.45 -6.70
C PHE A 144 8.17 -8.39 -6.39
N GLY A 145 7.81 -7.72 -5.30
CA GLY A 145 6.41 -7.51 -4.93
C GLY A 145 5.65 -6.62 -5.92
N PRO A 146 4.33 -6.48 -5.72
CA PRO A 146 3.52 -5.57 -6.50
C PRO A 146 3.81 -4.10 -6.19
N GLY A 147 3.44 -3.24 -7.11
CA GLY A 147 3.53 -1.79 -7.03
C GLY A 147 4.36 -1.18 -8.17
N LEU A 148 3.96 0.02 -8.59
CA LEU A 148 4.59 0.74 -9.70
C LEU A 148 6.09 1.03 -9.45
N THR A 149 6.47 1.36 -8.20
CA THR A 149 7.89 1.56 -7.86
C THR A 149 8.70 0.28 -7.99
N VAL A 150 8.17 -0.85 -7.56
CA VAL A 150 8.88 -2.14 -7.67
C VAL A 150 8.96 -2.59 -9.13
N LYS A 151 7.91 -2.33 -9.92
CA LYS A 151 7.94 -2.52 -11.39
C LYS A 151 9.12 -1.77 -12.00
N GLU A 152 9.20 -0.45 -11.82
CA GLU A 152 10.26 0.35 -12.45
C GLU A 152 11.66 -0.04 -11.97
N VAL A 153 11.81 -0.43 -10.69
CA VAL A 153 13.08 -0.97 -10.17
C VAL A 153 13.43 -2.30 -10.83
N ALA A 154 12.46 -3.21 -10.99
CA ALA A 154 12.66 -4.48 -11.68
C ALA A 154 13.04 -4.26 -13.16
N GLU A 155 12.36 -3.34 -13.84
CA GLU A 155 12.67 -2.94 -15.23
C GLU A 155 14.11 -2.44 -15.36
N ALA A 156 14.56 -1.55 -14.46
CA ALA A 156 15.93 -1.06 -14.42
C ALA A 156 16.98 -2.17 -14.13
N LEU A 157 16.57 -3.27 -13.49
CA LEU A 157 17.40 -4.45 -13.27
C LEU A 157 17.33 -5.47 -14.43
N GLY A 158 16.51 -5.22 -15.45
CA GLY A 158 16.30 -6.09 -16.61
C GLY A 158 15.26 -7.20 -16.38
N VAL A 159 14.34 -7.02 -15.44
CA VAL A 159 13.23 -7.95 -15.15
C VAL A 159 11.90 -7.28 -15.46
N HIS A 160 11.25 -7.72 -16.53
CA HIS A 160 10.00 -7.12 -17.00
C HIS A 160 8.79 -7.62 -16.20
N LYS A 161 7.99 -6.71 -15.63
CA LYS A 161 6.78 -7.09 -14.88
C LYS A 161 5.66 -6.05 -14.93
N ASN A 162 4.44 -6.50 -14.68
CA ASN A 162 3.29 -5.61 -14.49
C ASN A 162 3.27 -5.00 -13.08
N ALA A 163 2.56 -3.90 -12.88
CA ALA A 163 2.53 -3.21 -11.59
C ALA A 163 1.73 -3.99 -10.52
N THR A 164 0.82 -4.88 -10.92
CA THR A 164 -0.07 -5.59 -9.99
C THR A 164 0.43 -6.99 -9.62
N SER A 165 1.41 -7.53 -10.34
CA SER A 165 1.90 -8.89 -10.11
C SER A 165 3.01 -8.95 -9.05
N LEU A 166 3.21 -10.13 -8.47
CA LEU A 166 4.44 -10.51 -7.79
C LEU A 166 5.26 -11.40 -8.74
N VAL A 167 6.56 -11.14 -8.89
CA VAL A 167 7.43 -11.90 -9.79
C VAL A 167 8.63 -12.45 -9.03
N ALA A 168 8.92 -13.73 -9.21
CA ALA A 168 10.15 -14.36 -8.76
C ALA A 168 11.10 -14.53 -9.95
N ALA A 169 12.32 -14.01 -9.84
CA ALA A 169 13.33 -14.04 -10.90
C ALA A 169 14.72 -14.36 -10.34
N ALA A 170 15.58 -14.98 -11.15
CA ALA A 170 17.00 -15.17 -10.86
C ALA A 170 17.80 -14.90 -12.13
N ASP A 171 18.96 -14.25 -11.99
CA ASP A 171 19.83 -13.87 -13.11
C ASP A 171 19.07 -13.18 -14.26
N LYS A 172 18.20 -12.23 -13.88
CA LYS A 172 17.31 -11.45 -14.77
C LYS A 172 16.25 -12.27 -15.52
N LYS A 173 16.15 -13.58 -15.28
CA LYS A 173 15.14 -14.45 -15.88
C LYS A 173 13.98 -14.66 -14.91
N ILE A 174 12.77 -14.44 -15.41
CA ILE A 174 11.55 -14.71 -14.65
C ILE A 174 11.38 -16.23 -14.50
N ILE A 175 11.28 -16.68 -13.26
CA ILE A 175 11.02 -18.07 -12.90
C ILE A 175 9.52 -18.29 -12.70
N SER A 176 8.83 -17.32 -12.10
CA SER A 176 7.40 -17.40 -11.83
C SER A 176 6.74 -16.03 -11.76
N ILE A 177 5.51 -15.94 -12.24
CA ILE A 177 4.64 -14.77 -12.18
C ILE A 177 3.43 -15.15 -11.34
N ASP A 178 3.12 -14.34 -10.33
CA ASP A 178 2.05 -14.53 -9.35
C ASP A 178 1.96 -15.94 -8.75
N PRO A 179 3.08 -16.51 -8.25
CA PRO A 179 3.01 -17.77 -7.52
C PRO A 179 2.14 -17.63 -6.28
N ASP A 180 1.32 -18.64 -5.97
CA ASP A 180 0.66 -18.71 -4.68
C ASP A 180 1.68 -18.84 -3.53
N ALA A 181 1.21 -18.73 -2.28
CA ALA A 181 2.07 -18.81 -1.10
C ALA A 181 2.94 -20.09 -1.08
N ARG A 182 2.34 -21.25 -1.39
CA ARG A 182 3.04 -22.54 -1.40
C ARG A 182 4.08 -22.62 -2.51
N GLY A 183 3.77 -22.12 -3.70
CA GLY A 183 4.67 -22.06 -4.85
C GLY A 183 5.86 -21.15 -4.56
N LEU A 184 5.62 -19.97 -3.98
CA LEU A 184 6.68 -19.02 -3.64
C LEU A 184 7.60 -19.59 -2.56
N GLU A 185 7.05 -20.25 -1.53
CA GLU A 185 7.84 -20.93 -0.50
C GLU A 185 8.73 -22.03 -1.09
N LYS A 186 8.20 -22.90 -1.96
CA LYS A 186 8.98 -23.94 -2.64
C LYS A 186 10.11 -23.37 -3.47
N LEU A 187 9.86 -22.26 -4.19
CA LEU A 187 10.89 -21.57 -4.95
C LEU A 187 11.98 -21.01 -4.03
N ALA A 188 11.59 -20.34 -2.94
CA ALA A 188 12.52 -19.78 -1.96
C ALA A 188 13.39 -20.86 -1.31
N GLN A 189 12.84 -22.03 -1.00
CA GLN A 189 13.61 -23.14 -0.40
C GLN A 189 14.67 -23.73 -1.33
N LYS A 190 14.44 -23.71 -2.65
CA LYS A 190 15.39 -24.21 -3.66
C LYS A 190 16.61 -23.32 -3.88
N HIS A 191 16.65 -22.13 -3.29
CA HIS A 191 17.73 -21.17 -3.49
C HIS A 191 18.41 -20.87 -2.16
N ASP A 192 19.74 -20.80 -2.16
CA ASP A 192 20.51 -20.48 -0.95
C ASP A 192 20.33 -19.02 -0.51
N LYS A 193 20.21 -18.13 -1.50
CA LYS A 193 20.08 -16.68 -1.30
C LYS A 193 18.73 -16.20 -1.84
N VAL A 194 17.93 -15.59 -0.96
CA VAL A 194 16.63 -15.01 -1.31
C VAL A 194 16.62 -13.51 -0.99
N ARG A 195 16.04 -12.71 -1.89
CA ARG A 195 15.85 -11.26 -1.74
C ARG A 195 14.40 -10.91 -2.04
N VAL A 196 13.78 -10.14 -1.17
CA VAL A 196 12.40 -9.68 -1.29
C VAL A 196 12.43 -8.17 -1.46
N VAL A 197 12.12 -7.68 -2.66
CA VAL A 197 12.08 -6.25 -2.99
C VAL A 197 10.62 -5.80 -2.98
N ILE A 198 10.27 -4.93 -2.04
CA ILE A 198 8.88 -4.49 -1.81
C ILE A 198 8.82 -2.98 -1.58
N SER A 199 7.68 -2.37 -1.93
CA SER A 199 7.37 -0.98 -1.63
C SER A 199 6.15 -0.95 -0.72
N PRO A 200 6.07 0.00 0.23
CA PRO A 200 4.83 0.21 0.95
C PRO A 200 3.71 0.66 0.00
N ILE A 201 2.48 0.29 0.35
CA ILE A 201 1.27 0.80 -0.26
C ILE A 201 1.15 2.29 0.07
N GLY A 202 1.15 3.12 -0.96
CA GLY A 202 1.02 4.56 -0.81
C GLY A 202 -0.26 4.94 -0.05
N GLY A 203 -0.16 5.92 0.84
CA GLY A 203 -1.28 6.41 1.65
C GLY A 203 -1.51 5.64 2.95
N THR A 204 -1.48 4.32 2.96
CA THR A 204 -1.69 3.53 4.18
C THR A 204 -0.40 3.17 4.92
N GLY A 205 0.70 3.00 4.18
CA GLY A 205 1.97 2.55 4.74
C GLY A 205 2.09 1.03 4.93
N PHE A 206 1.09 0.23 4.53
CA PHE A 206 1.22 -1.24 4.59
C PHE A 206 2.38 -1.72 3.74
N LEU A 207 3.31 -2.44 4.38
CA LEU A 207 4.48 -3.02 3.77
C LEU A 207 4.27 -4.51 3.46
N LEU A 208 3.66 -5.26 4.38
CA LEU A 208 3.46 -6.70 4.28
C LEU A 208 2.06 -7.12 4.76
N GLY A 209 1.52 -8.15 4.11
CA GLY A 209 0.26 -8.82 4.45
C GLY A 209 -0.98 -8.21 3.76
N ARG A 210 -0.85 -7.03 3.15
CA ARG A 210 -1.91 -6.46 2.31
C ARG A 210 -1.41 -6.27 0.89
N GLY A 211 -2.08 -6.91 -0.07
CA GLY A 211 -1.73 -6.87 -1.48
C GLY A 211 -0.52 -7.72 -1.87
N ASN A 212 0.15 -8.37 -0.91
CA ASN A 212 1.29 -9.26 -1.12
C ASN A 212 1.25 -10.49 -0.19
N GLN A 213 0.06 -11.05 0.05
CA GLN A 213 -0.13 -12.18 0.99
C GLN A 213 0.65 -13.45 0.64
N GLN A 214 1.10 -13.59 -0.61
CA GLN A 214 1.96 -14.68 -1.03
C GLN A 214 3.33 -14.66 -0.33
N ILE A 215 3.78 -13.49 0.16
CA ILE A 215 5.04 -13.32 0.90
C ILE A 215 4.81 -13.74 2.37
N THR A 216 4.87 -15.05 2.60
CA THR A 216 4.63 -15.64 3.93
C THR A 216 5.80 -15.43 4.89
N PRO A 217 5.61 -15.68 6.19
CA PRO A 217 6.71 -15.69 7.14
C PRO A 217 7.85 -16.64 6.76
N ASN A 218 7.56 -17.79 6.15
CA ASN A 218 8.60 -18.74 5.73
C ASN A 218 9.48 -18.17 4.61
N VAL A 219 8.89 -17.46 3.65
CA VAL A 219 9.64 -16.73 2.61
C VAL A 219 10.52 -15.66 3.25
N LEU A 220 9.99 -14.89 4.21
CA LEU A 220 10.72 -13.83 4.90
C LEU A 220 11.83 -14.37 5.80
N LYS A 221 11.60 -15.49 6.50
CA LYS A 221 12.60 -16.23 7.27
C LYS A 221 13.75 -16.68 6.38
N LYS A 222 13.45 -17.23 5.20
CA LYS A 222 14.44 -17.67 4.22
C LYS A 222 15.23 -16.50 3.63
N ALA A 223 14.61 -15.35 3.40
CA ALA A 223 15.31 -14.13 2.99
C ALA A 223 16.22 -13.58 4.11
N GLY A 224 15.76 -13.68 5.37
CA GLY A 224 16.44 -13.14 6.53
C GLY A 224 16.41 -11.61 6.57
N LYS A 225 16.96 -11.03 7.66
CA LYS A 225 16.91 -9.58 7.92
C LYS A 225 17.51 -8.73 6.79
N ARG A 226 18.64 -9.17 6.22
CA ARG A 226 19.30 -8.48 5.08
C ARG A 226 18.66 -8.80 3.72
N GLY A 227 17.74 -9.76 3.67
CA GLY A 227 17.09 -10.14 2.42
C GLY A 227 15.82 -9.34 2.13
N ILE A 228 15.31 -8.58 3.08
CA ILE A 228 14.10 -7.76 2.90
C ILE A 228 14.53 -6.34 2.54
N ILE A 229 14.32 -5.99 1.27
CA ILE A 229 14.73 -4.72 0.67
C ILE A 229 13.48 -3.87 0.46
N VAL A 230 13.35 -2.80 1.22
CA VAL A 230 12.22 -1.87 1.10
C VAL A 230 12.63 -0.69 0.22
N VAL A 231 11.84 -0.42 -0.82
CA VAL A 231 12.08 0.66 -1.78
C VAL A 231 10.87 1.59 -1.86
N SER A 232 11.09 2.88 -2.09
CA SER A 232 10.00 3.85 -2.28
C SER A 232 10.50 5.08 -3.03
N THR A 233 9.62 5.86 -3.65
CA THR A 233 9.98 7.24 -4.02
C THR A 233 10.10 8.12 -2.77
N PRO A 234 10.93 9.18 -2.81
CA PRO A 234 11.03 10.16 -1.73
C PRO A 234 9.67 10.77 -1.34
N SER A 235 8.88 11.18 -2.35
CA SER A 235 7.53 11.74 -2.17
C SER A 235 6.59 10.77 -1.46
N LYS A 236 6.58 9.50 -1.85
CA LYS A 236 5.70 8.48 -1.24
C LYS A 236 6.09 8.22 0.21
N ILE A 237 7.38 8.03 0.50
CA ILE A 237 7.80 7.71 1.87
C ILE A 237 7.72 8.92 2.80
N ALA A 238 7.78 10.15 2.29
CA ALA A 238 7.57 11.36 3.08
C ALA A 238 6.15 11.42 3.67
N CYS A 239 5.14 10.93 2.93
CA CYS A 239 3.75 10.87 3.39
C CYS A 239 3.43 9.67 4.29
N ILE A 240 4.36 8.72 4.46
CA ILE A 240 4.13 7.48 5.24
C ILE A 240 4.87 7.58 6.57
N ARG A 241 4.13 7.69 7.67
CA ARG A 241 4.71 7.85 9.02
C ARG A 241 5.34 6.59 9.57
N GLN A 242 4.68 5.46 9.33
CA GLN A 242 5.03 4.15 9.85
C GLN A 242 4.76 3.13 8.76
N LEU A 243 5.59 2.10 8.68
CA LEU A 243 5.32 0.95 7.84
C LEU A 243 4.46 -0.04 8.62
N LEU A 244 3.33 -0.44 8.05
CA LEU A 244 2.40 -1.34 8.71
C LEU A 244 2.65 -2.78 8.25
N VAL A 245 2.63 -3.71 9.21
CA VAL A 245 2.68 -5.15 8.98
C VAL A 245 1.38 -5.73 9.51
N ASP A 246 0.74 -6.55 8.70
CA ASP A 246 -0.53 -7.21 9.02
C ASP A 246 -0.42 -8.11 10.29
N PRO A 247 -1.48 -8.23 11.11
CA PRO A 247 -1.44 -8.98 12.38
C PRO A 247 -0.96 -10.43 12.25
N ASP A 248 -1.29 -11.10 11.15
CA ASP A 248 -0.90 -12.50 10.89
C ASP A 248 0.61 -12.67 10.69
N LEU A 249 1.34 -11.55 10.57
CA LEU A 249 2.77 -11.49 10.34
C LEU A 249 3.52 -10.94 11.57
N ARG A 250 2.94 -10.93 12.78
CA ARG A 250 3.68 -10.45 13.98
C ARG A 250 4.99 -11.20 14.24
N GLU A 251 5.08 -12.48 13.88
CA GLU A 251 6.29 -13.29 14.10
C GLU A 251 7.51 -12.85 13.27
N ILE A 252 7.32 -12.05 12.21
CA ILE A 252 8.44 -11.54 11.41
C ILE A 252 9.15 -10.34 12.04
N ARG A 253 8.69 -9.87 13.22
CA ARG A 253 9.30 -8.77 13.96
C ARG A 253 10.79 -8.94 14.20
N GLN A 254 11.24 -10.16 14.46
CA GLN A 254 12.65 -10.48 14.65
C GLN A 254 13.51 -10.26 13.38
N TYR A 255 12.89 -10.29 12.19
CA TYR A 255 13.57 -10.10 10.91
C TYR A 255 13.50 -8.66 10.42
N LEU A 256 12.35 -7.98 10.53
CA LEU A 256 12.24 -6.57 10.11
C LEU A 256 12.74 -5.58 11.17
N GLY A 257 12.63 -5.93 12.45
CA GLY A 257 12.92 -5.03 13.57
C GLY A 257 11.87 -3.94 13.74
N GLU A 258 12.15 -2.99 14.64
CA GLU A 258 11.27 -1.85 14.90
C GLU A 258 11.47 -0.70 13.90
N TYR A 259 12.61 -0.70 13.20
CA TYR A 259 12.99 0.30 12.22
C TYR A 259 13.67 -0.39 11.04
N ILE A 260 13.33 0.05 9.84
CA ILE A 260 13.89 -0.49 8.59
C ILE A 260 14.34 0.64 7.67
N ARG A 261 15.38 0.37 6.89
CA ARG A 261 15.86 1.28 5.84
C ARG A 261 14.93 1.16 4.64
N VAL A 262 14.46 2.30 4.14
CA VAL A 262 13.71 2.42 2.90
C VAL A 262 14.60 3.14 1.90
N ILE A 263 15.01 2.42 0.86
CA ILE A 263 15.89 2.94 -0.19
C ILE A 263 15.06 3.85 -1.11
N THR A 264 15.54 5.07 -1.31
CA THR A 264 14.82 6.11 -2.05
C THR A 264 15.54 6.62 -3.29
N GLY A 265 16.77 6.17 -3.53
CA GLY A 265 17.61 6.60 -4.64
C GLY A 265 18.99 5.94 -4.56
N TYR A 266 19.93 6.40 -5.38
CA TYR A 266 21.31 5.92 -5.34
C TYR A 266 22.00 6.36 -4.05
N ARG A 267 22.37 5.38 -3.20
CA ARG A 267 22.95 5.63 -1.86
C ARG A 267 22.06 6.48 -0.93
N GLU A 268 20.80 6.68 -1.28
CA GLU A 268 19.83 7.42 -0.49
C GLU A 268 18.86 6.47 0.19
N TYR A 269 18.60 6.71 1.47
CA TYR A 269 17.59 5.99 2.22
C TYR A 269 17.05 6.85 3.35
N VAL A 270 15.84 6.52 3.79
CA VAL A 270 15.27 7.01 5.05
C VAL A 270 15.06 5.82 5.99
N VAL A 271 15.06 6.09 7.30
CA VAL A 271 14.70 5.08 8.29
C VAL A 271 13.25 5.28 8.68
N ARG A 272 12.47 4.20 8.69
CA ARG A 272 11.05 4.25 9.00
C ARG A 272 10.70 3.23 10.07
N ARG A 273 9.89 3.66 11.06
CA ARG A 273 9.36 2.77 12.11
C ARG A 273 8.42 1.75 11.50
N VAL A 274 8.50 0.50 11.95
CA VAL A 274 7.59 -0.58 11.59
C VAL A 274 6.62 -0.80 12.75
N ARG A 275 5.32 -0.77 12.46
CA ARG A 275 4.24 -1.10 13.38
C ARG A 275 3.60 -2.42 12.95
N TYR A 276 3.50 -3.33 13.91
CA TYR A 276 2.85 -4.62 13.75
C TYR A 276 1.46 -4.47 14.36
N LEU A 277 0.43 -4.53 13.50
CA LEU A 277 -0.96 -4.33 13.92
C LEU A 277 -1.47 -5.50 14.75
#